data_AF-A0A8D2LQ92-F1
#
_entry.id   AF-A0A8D2LQ92-F1
#
_cell.length_a   1.000
_cell.length_b   1.000
_cell.length_c   1.000
_cell.angle_alpha   90.00
_cell.angle_beta   90.00
_cell.angle_gamma   90.00
#
_symmetry.space_group_name_H-M   'P 1'
#
loop_
_entity.id
_entity.type
_entity.pdbx_description
1 polymer ?
#
loop_
_entity_poly.entity_id
_entity_poly.type
_entity_poly.pdbx_seq_one_letter_code
_entity_poly.pdbx_strand_id
1 'polypeptide(L)'
;MLTIQNWLSFYNKNYVPIGKVAGRFYHQNGEPTEMLKQANALIREGQRLQAQAQAKKQRFPPCNSEWSSSGGSRVWCSKQRYSSWLGPWRSRPGLQ
;
A
#
# COMPACT_ATOMS: atom_id res chain seq x y z
N MET A 1 -2.07 10.04 3.84
CA MET A 1 -2.76 9.86 5.13
C MET A 1 -2.53 8.49 5.77
N LEU A 2 -2.63 7.36 5.05
CA LEU A 2 -2.39 6.02 5.63
C LEU A 2 -1.01 5.86 6.29
N THR A 3 0.04 6.44 5.72
CA THR A 3 1.39 6.43 6.33
C THR A 3 1.39 7.10 7.71
N ILE A 4 0.69 8.23 7.86
CA ILE A 4 0.58 8.94 9.15
C ILE A 4 -0.18 8.07 10.16
N GLN A 5 -1.25 7.38 9.73
CA GLN A 5 -1.94 6.43 10.60
C GLN A 5 -1.01 5.28 11.01
N ASN A 6 -0.20 4.73 10.12
CA ASN A 6 0.73 3.67 10.47
C ASN A 6 1.74 4.12 11.53
N TRP A 7 2.27 5.34 11.40
CA TRP A 7 3.13 5.96 12.41
C TRP A 7 2.40 6.16 13.74
N LEU A 8 1.17 6.69 13.70
CA LEU A 8 0.36 6.88 14.91
C LEU A 8 0.11 5.55 15.64
N SER A 9 -0.27 4.49 14.91
CA SER A 9 -0.42 3.14 15.47
C SER A 9 0.89 2.58 16.01
N PHE A 10 2.00 2.81 15.33
CA PHE A 10 3.32 2.42 15.82
C PHE A 10 3.64 3.09 17.16
N TYR A 11 3.50 4.42 17.26
CA TYR A 11 3.82 5.12 18.50
C TYR A 11 2.86 4.77 19.63
N ASN A 12 1.56 4.67 19.37
CA ASN A 12 0.57 4.29 20.38
C ASN A 12 0.79 2.85 20.91
N LYS A 13 1.36 1.96 20.09
CA LYS A 13 1.67 0.59 20.50
C LYS A 13 2.96 0.51 21.32
N ASN A 14 3.96 1.32 20.98
CA ASN A 14 5.32 1.19 21.52
C ASN A 14 5.65 2.19 22.64
N TYR A 15 4.81 3.21 22.86
CA TYR A 15 5.05 4.27 23.84
C TYR A 15 3.77 4.60 24.62
N VAL A 16 3.93 5.05 25.86
CA VAL A 16 2.82 5.51 26.70
C VAL A 16 2.41 6.93 26.26
N PRO A 17 1.16 7.16 25.84
CA PRO A 17 0.69 8.50 25.48
C PRO A 17 0.59 9.38 26.72
N ILE A 18 1.25 10.54 26.71
CA ILE A 18 1.23 11.50 27.84
C ILE A 18 0.26 12.66 27.65
N GLY A 19 -0.29 12.84 26.44
CA GLY A 19 -1.21 13.94 26.16
C GLY A 19 -1.40 14.22 24.67
N LYS A 20 -2.07 15.33 24.37
CA LYS A 20 -2.33 15.84 23.02
C LYS A 20 -1.57 17.15 22.81
N VAL A 21 -1.05 17.35 21.61
CA VAL A 21 -0.37 18.60 21.23
C VAL A 21 -1.40 19.58 20.66
N ALA A 22 -1.52 20.75 21.29
CA ALA A 22 -2.34 21.84 20.78
C ALA A 22 -1.75 22.39 19.47
N GLY A 23 -2.60 22.61 18.46
CA GLY A 23 -2.21 23.05 17.13
C GLY A 23 -3.20 22.58 16.06
N ARG A 24 -2.68 22.00 14.97
CA ARG A 24 -3.48 21.67 13.78
C ARG A 24 -4.66 20.72 14.05
N PHE A 25 -4.48 19.76 14.95
CA PHE A 25 -5.45 18.68 15.19
C PHE A 25 -6.24 18.83 16.50
N TYR A 26 -5.71 19.58 17.47
CA TYR A 26 -6.35 19.81 18.75
C TYR A 26 -6.26 21.28 19.13
N HIS A 27 -7.34 21.82 19.68
CA HIS A 27 -7.34 23.16 20.29
C HIS A 27 -6.59 23.16 21.63
N GLN A 28 -6.34 24.35 22.21
CA GLN A 28 -5.65 24.48 23.50
C GLN A 28 -6.37 23.77 24.65
N ASN A 29 -7.71 23.68 24.58
CA ASN A 29 -8.52 22.95 25.55
C ASN A 29 -8.56 21.41 25.29
N GLY A 30 -7.82 20.91 24.30
CA GLY A 30 -7.76 19.48 23.96
C GLY A 30 -8.89 18.97 23.07
N GLU A 31 -9.82 19.85 22.67
CA GLU A 31 -10.91 19.51 21.75
C GLU A 31 -10.38 19.26 20.33
N PRO A 32 -10.94 18.28 19.60
CA PRO A 32 -10.53 17.98 18.24
C PRO A 32 -10.92 19.10 17.29
N THR A 33 -10.03 19.48 16.37
CA THR A 33 -10.32 20.45 15.32
C THR A 33 -11.08 19.79 14.16
N GLU A 34 -11.68 20.61 13.29
CA GLU A 34 -12.28 20.11 12.05
C GLU A 34 -11.25 19.42 11.14
N MET A 35 -9.99 19.88 11.17
CA MET A 35 -8.89 19.26 10.44
C MET A 35 -8.64 17.82 10.89
N LEU A 36 -8.80 17.51 12.19
CA LEU A 36 -8.68 16.14 12.68
C LEU A 36 -9.82 15.25 12.15
N LYS A 37 -11.06 15.78 12.10
CA LYS A 37 -12.20 15.04 11.53
C LYS A 37 -11.96 14.70 10.06
N GLN A 38 -11.50 15.68 9.27
CA GLN A 38 -11.15 15.49 7.86
C GLN A 38 -10.01 14.48 7.68
N ALA A 39 -8.95 14.58 8.50
CA ALA A 39 -7.84 13.64 8.47
C ALA A 39 -8.30 12.20 8.75
N ASN A 40 -9.16 12.02 9.76
CA ASN A 40 -9.74 10.72 10.08
C ASN A 40 -10.63 10.19 8.97
N ALA A 41 -11.40 11.05 8.28
CA ALA A 41 -12.19 10.64 7.12
C ALA A 41 -11.30 10.15 5.97
N LEU A 42 -10.21 10.87 5.66
CA LEU A 42 -9.23 10.45 4.64
C LEU A 42 -8.52 9.14 5.00
N ILE A 43 -8.26 8.89 6.29
CA ILE A 43 -7.69 7.62 6.76
C ILE A 43 -8.68 6.48 6.50
N ARG A 44 -9.95 6.62 6.92
CA ARG A 44 -10.99 5.60 6.70
C ARG A 44 -11.16 5.29 5.22
N GLU A 45 -11.23 6.32 4.39
CA GLU A 45 -11.36 6.15 2.94
C GLU A 45 -10.12 5.46 2.35
N GLY A 46 -8.92 5.85 2.77
CA GLY A 46 -7.69 5.18 2.36
C GLY A 46 -7.69 3.69 2.71
N GLN A 47 -8.15 3.33 3.92
CA GLN A 47 -8.20 1.93 4.36
C GLN A 47 -9.20 1.13 3.52
N ARG A 48 -10.36 1.71 3.22
CA ARG A 48 -11.37 1.12 2.33
C ARG A 48 -10.78 0.86 0.94
N LEU A 49 -10.11 1.84 0.34
CA LEU A 49 -9.47 1.71 -0.97
C LEU A 49 -8.33 0.69 -0.96
N GLN A 50 -7.53 0.63 0.11
CA GLN A 50 -6.46 -0.35 0.25
C GLN A 50 -7.02 -1.78 0.31
N ALA A 51 -8.10 -2.00 1.08
CA ALA A 51 -8.78 -3.29 1.14
C ALA A 51 -9.36 -3.70 -0.23
N GLN A 52 -9.99 -2.76 -0.94
CA GLN A 52 -10.48 -3.01 -2.30
C GLN A 52 -9.37 -3.33 -3.29
N ALA A 53 -8.23 -2.62 -3.22
CA ALA A 53 -7.06 -2.91 -4.03
C ALA A 53 -6.50 -4.30 -3.73
N GLN A 54 -6.47 -4.72 -2.45
CA GLN A 54 -6.03 -6.04 -2.06
C GLN A 54 -6.98 -7.14 -2.55
N ALA A 55 -8.29 -6.95 -2.46
CA ALA A 55 -9.28 -7.86 -3.01
C ALA A 55 -9.15 -7.98 -4.55
N LYS A 56 -8.93 -6.86 -5.24
CA LYS A 56 -8.64 -6.86 -6.68
C LYS A 56 -7.36 -7.63 -7.01
N LYS A 57 -6.28 -7.46 -6.24
CA LYS A 57 -5.03 -8.22 -6.41
C LYS A 57 -5.20 -9.73 -6.19
N GLN A 58 -6.14 -10.13 -5.32
CA GLN A 58 -6.47 -11.55 -5.14
C GLN A 58 -7.26 -12.10 -6.34
N ARG A 59 -8.17 -11.30 -6.91
CA ARG A 59 -8.96 -11.68 -8.09
C ARG A 59 -8.14 -11.66 -9.39
N PHE A 60 -7.22 -10.71 -9.52
CA PHE A 60 -6.42 -10.46 -10.71
C PHE A 60 -4.94 -10.55 -10.33
N PRO A 61 -4.28 -11.71 -10.56
CA PRO A 61 -2.87 -11.87 -10.23
C PRO A 61 -2.01 -10.93 -11.08
N PRO A 62 -0.79 -10.58 -10.62
CA PRO A 62 0.13 -9.78 -11.42
C PRO A 62 0.45 -10.48 -12.74
N CYS A 63 0.34 -9.75 -13.83
CA CYS A 63 0.71 -10.20 -15.16
C CYS A 63 2.03 -9.55 -15.58
N ASN A 64 2.89 -10.32 -16.24
CA ASN A 64 4.09 -9.84 -16.87
C ASN A 64 3.82 -9.58 -18.35
N SER A 65 4.55 -8.64 -18.92
CA SER A 65 4.59 -8.39 -20.36
C SER A 65 6.05 -8.38 -20.82
N GLU A 66 6.35 -9.12 -21.87
CA GLU A 66 7.65 -9.15 -22.53
C GLU A 66 7.49 -8.74 -23.99
N TRP A 67 8.52 -8.12 -24.54
CA TRP A 67 8.64 -7.90 -25.97
C TRP A 67 10.05 -8.25 -26.43
N SER A 68 10.17 -8.91 -27.58
CA SER A 68 11.45 -9.15 -28.23
C SER A 68 11.32 -8.94 -29.74
N SER A 69 12.41 -8.50 -30.37
CA SER A 69 12.42 -8.25 -31.81
C SER A 69 12.16 -9.51 -32.65
N SER A 70 12.50 -10.70 -32.13
CA SER A 70 12.29 -11.98 -32.81
C SER A 70 10.98 -12.67 -32.44
N GLY A 71 10.47 -12.44 -31.22
CA GLY A 71 9.32 -13.14 -30.66
C GLY A 71 8.05 -12.30 -30.50
N GLY A 72 8.09 -11.01 -30.84
CA GLY A 72 6.96 -10.10 -30.67
C GLY A 72 6.61 -9.84 -29.20
N SER A 73 5.37 -9.41 -28.93
CA SER A 73 4.86 -9.17 -27.58
C SER A 73 4.21 -10.43 -26.98
N ARG A 74 4.49 -10.69 -25.70
CA ARG A 74 3.88 -11.75 -24.92
C ARG A 74 3.40 -11.23 -23.57
N VAL A 75 2.20 -11.62 -23.16
CA VAL A 75 1.67 -11.35 -21.81
C VAL A 75 1.35 -12.68 -21.15
N TRP A 76 1.73 -12.84 -19.88
CA TRP A 76 1.35 -14.00 -19.08
C TRP A 76 1.11 -13.62 -17.62
N CYS A 77 0.12 -14.25 -17.01
CA CYS A 77 -0.19 -14.04 -15.60
C CYS A 77 0.21 -15.28 -14.81
N SER A 78 1.07 -15.12 -13.81
CA SER A 78 1.53 -16.23 -12.97
C SER A 78 0.94 -16.09 -11.56
N LYS A 79 0.69 -17.23 -10.89
CA LYS A 79 0.26 -17.22 -9.47
C LYS A 79 1.39 -16.80 -8.51
N GLN A 80 2.63 -16.65 -9.01
CA GLN A 80 3.79 -16.29 -8.19
C GLN A 80 3.89 -14.77 -8.04
N ARG A 81 4.15 -14.32 -6.81
CA ARG A 81 4.21 -12.91 -6.39
C ARG A 81 5.50 -12.19 -6.79
N TYR A 82 6.16 -12.65 -7.85
CA TYR A 82 7.43 -12.08 -8.27
C TYR A 82 7.17 -10.68 -8.87
N SER A 83 7.56 -9.65 -8.10
CA SER A 83 7.62 -8.26 -8.56
C SER A 83 8.66 -8.16 -9.66
N SER A 84 8.41 -7.41 -10.72
CA SER A 84 9.25 -7.28 -11.92
C SER A 84 10.65 -6.64 -11.70
N TRP A 85 11.21 -6.72 -10.49
CA TRP A 85 12.48 -6.11 -10.08
C TRP A 85 13.68 -7.07 -10.07
N LEU A 86 13.49 -8.37 -10.27
CA LEU A 86 14.61 -9.28 -10.56
C LEU A 86 14.67 -9.47 -12.07
N GLY A 87 15.60 -8.81 -12.74
CA GLY A 87 15.86 -9.00 -14.17
C GLY A 87 15.95 -10.49 -14.58
N PRO A 88 16.07 -10.77 -15.89
CA PRO A 88 15.88 -12.10 -16.49
C PRO A 88 16.98 -13.09 -16.06
N TRP A 89 16.91 -13.57 -14.83
CA TRP A 89 17.80 -14.57 -14.25
C TRP A 89 16.95 -15.60 -13.53
N ARG A 90 16.06 -16.24 -14.28
CA ARG A 90 15.68 -17.61 -14.00
C ARG A 90 15.80 -18.39 -15.30
N SER A 91 16.80 -19.24 -15.30
CA SER A 91 17.28 -20.13 -16.34
C SER A 91 16.15 -20.73 -17.18
N ARG A 92 16.31 -20.71 -18.51
CA ARG A 92 15.54 -21.55 -19.44
C ARG A 92 15.56 -22.99 -18.93
N PRO A 93 14.43 -23.61 -18.55
CA PRO A 93 14.35 -25.06 -18.49
C PRO A 93 14.12 -25.55 -19.93
N GLY A 94 15.08 -26.31 -20.48
CA GLY A 94 15.07 -27.12 -21.73
C GLY A 94 14.10 -26.72 -22.85
N LEU A 95 14.51 -26.38 -24.07
CA LEU A 95 15.15 -27.30 -25.02
C LEU A 95 14.97 -28.78 -24.64
N GLN A 96 13.75 -29.26 -24.87
CA GLN A 96 13.44 -30.52 -25.55
C GLN A 96 12.14 -30.33 -26.31
#